data_AF-A0A4S8LY56-F1
#
_entry.id   AF-A0A4S8LY56-F1
#
_cell.length_a   1.000
_cell.length_b   1.000
_cell.length_c   1.000
_cell.angle_alpha   90.00
_cell.angle_beta   90.00
_cell.angle_gamma   90.00
#
_symmetry.space_group_name_H-M   'P 1'
#
loop_
_entity.id
_entity.type
_entity.pdbx_description
1 polymer ?
#
loop_
_entity_poly.entity_id
_entity_poly.type
_entity_poly.pdbx_seq_one_letter_code
_entity_poly.pdbx_strand_id
1 'polypeptide(L)'
;MASSGTRNKKIAKPNHKHVPDNDGATDFPPKPPTVDLRHEILTGIGQHCQPSNFEEKGCAVCGRLSLASTLKPLGQSFFDRNLLVRPSATRVERKHISDPIKGHEDPILAPQCTDICSECEPILNDGKIPKHALVNGQWIGEVPNELQGLTYAETLLIARIRHNKCVVRVKSGRGKLIANAVMFANPTAKL
;
A
#
# COMPACT_ATOMS: atom_id res chain seq x y z
N MET A 1 16.11 22.50 46.74
CA MET A 1 14.91 21.77 46.30
C MET A 1 15.23 21.06 45.01
N ALA A 2 15.36 19.74 45.08
CA ALA A 2 15.56 18.86 43.93
C ALA A 2 14.19 18.46 43.36
N SER A 3 14.02 18.53 42.04
CA SER A 3 13.18 17.66 41.20
C SER A 3 13.06 18.32 39.83
N SER A 4 13.10 17.67 38.66
CA SER A 4 13.42 16.30 38.27
C SER A 4 13.19 16.31 36.77
N GLY A 5 14.24 16.08 35.98
CA GLY A 5 14.12 15.91 34.53
C GLY A 5 13.33 14.64 34.21
N THR A 6 12.27 14.79 33.44
CA THR A 6 11.45 13.67 32.99
C THR A 6 12.21 12.92 31.90
N ARG A 7 12.76 11.75 32.28
CA ARG A 7 13.48 10.83 31.39
C ARG A 7 12.54 10.27 30.33
N ASN A 8 12.99 10.31 29.08
CA ASN A 8 12.43 9.54 27.98
C ASN A 8 12.32 8.06 28.37
N LYS A 9 11.10 7.54 28.44
CA LYS A 9 10.82 6.10 28.55
C LYS A 9 11.27 5.43 27.26
N LYS A 10 12.40 4.73 27.31
CA LYS A 10 12.82 3.79 26.27
C LYS A 10 11.76 2.69 26.18
N ILE A 11 11.08 2.61 25.04
CA ILE A 11 10.19 1.50 24.70
C ILE A 11 11.07 0.25 24.61
N ALA A 12 10.81 -0.72 25.49
CA ALA A 12 11.51 -1.99 25.51
C ALA A 12 11.21 -2.72 24.19
N LYS A 13 12.27 -3.01 23.42
CA LYS A 13 12.16 -3.89 22.25
C LYS A 13 11.75 -5.28 22.73
N PRO A 14 10.79 -5.96 22.09
CA PRO A 14 10.46 -7.33 22.42
C PRO A 14 11.73 -8.17 22.30
N ASN A 15 12.04 -8.88 23.38
CA ASN A 15 13.17 -9.77 23.51
C ASN A 15 12.92 -10.98 22.59
N HIS A 16 13.26 -10.85 21.31
CA HIS A 16 13.47 -12.02 20.46
C HIS A 16 14.60 -12.79 21.10
N LYS A 17 14.25 -13.83 21.87
CA LYS A 17 15.19 -14.84 22.30
C LYS A 17 15.93 -15.29 21.04
N HIS A 18 17.20 -14.94 20.95
CA HIS A 18 18.10 -15.57 20.01
C HIS A 18 18.00 -17.06 20.32
N VAL A 19 17.37 -17.83 19.43
CA VAL A 19 17.58 -19.27 19.45
C VAL A 19 19.08 -19.40 19.21
N PRO A 20 19.85 -19.92 20.19
CA PRO A 20 21.27 -20.08 19.98
C PRO A 20 21.43 -20.95 18.74
N ASP A 21 22.23 -20.48 17.78
CA ASP A 21 22.70 -21.34 16.72
C ASP A 21 23.35 -22.53 17.41
N ASN A 22 22.74 -23.71 17.22
CA ASN A 22 23.25 -24.91 17.81
C ASN A 22 24.57 -25.22 17.08
N ASP A 23 25.69 -24.76 17.64
CA ASP A 23 27.08 -25.08 17.26
C ASP A 23 27.41 -26.58 17.47
N GLY A 24 26.40 -27.46 17.43
CA GLY A 24 26.61 -28.88 17.22
C GLY A 24 27.10 -29.05 15.79
N ALA A 25 28.40 -29.35 15.64
CA ALA A 25 29.07 -29.58 14.37
C ALA A 25 28.19 -30.37 13.38
N THR A 26 27.44 -29.65 12.55
CA THR A 26 26.75 -30.25 11.42
C THR A 26 27.84 -30.45 10.38
N ASP A 27 28.30 -31.70 10.21
CA ASP A 27 29.22 -32.06 9.14
C ASP A 27 28.79 -31.36 7.86
N PHE A 28 29.67 -30.54 7.28
CA PHE A 28 29.44 -29.88 6.02
C PHE A 28 30.14 -30.67 4.90
N PRO A 29 29.43 -31.01 3.80
CA PRO A 29 28.03 -30.69 3.56
C PRO A 29 27.08 -31.52 4.43
N PRO A 30 25.90 -30.96 4.78
CA PRO A 30 24.91 -31.68 5.56
C PRO A 30 24.57 -33.00 4.89
N LYS A 31 24.32 -34.02 5.73
CA LYS A 31 23.88 -35.33 5.23
C LYS A 31 22.59 -35.16 4.40
N PRO A 32 22.43 -35.93 3.31
CA PRO A 32 21.21 -35.87 2.52
C PRO A 32 19.95 -36.06 3.38
N PRO A 33 18.86 -35.33 3.11
CA PRO A 33 17.62 -35.46 3.87
C PRO A 33 17.04 -36.87 3.74
N THR A 34 16.36 -37.33 4.79
CA THR A 34 15.68 -38.63 4.79
C THR A 34 14.57 -38.66 3.74
N VAL A 35 14.11 -39.86 3.37
CA VAL A 35 12.97 -40.01 2.44
C VAL A 35 11.73 -39.30 3.00
N ASP A 36 11.48 -39.45 4.31
CA ASP A 36 10.33 -38.85 5.00
C ASP A 36 10.40 -37.32 4.98
N LEU A 37 11.56 -36.74 5.30
CA LEU A 37 11.76 -35.29 5.27
C LEU A 37 11.60 -34.74 3.85
N ARG A 38 12.09 -35.46 2.83
CA ARG A 38 11.85 -35.07 1.43
C ARG A 38 10.35 -35.10 1.09
N HIS A 39 9.63 -36.12 1.53
CA HIS A 39 8.18 -36.21 1.30
C HIS A 39 7.41 -35.11 2.03
N GLU A 40 7.79 -34.79 3.27
CA GLU A 40 7.22 -33.67 4.04
C GLU A 40 7.47 -32.34 3.34
N ILE A 41 8.70 -32.08 2.89
CA ILE A 41 9.04 -30.86 2.15
C ILE A 41 8.21 -30.76 0.86
N LEU A 42 8.14 -31.84 0.07
CA LEU A 42 7.38 -31.84 -1.19
C LEU A 42 5.89 -31.62 -0.94
N THR A 43 5.33 -32.28 0.07
CA THR A 43 3.93 -32.11 0.45
C THR A 43 3.65 -30.71 0.97
N GLY A 44 4.54 -30.17 1.81
CA GLY A 44 4.45 -28.80 2.33
C GLY A 44 4.52 -27.77 1.21
N ILE A 45 5.44 -27.91 0.25
CA ILE A 45 5.48 -27.06 -0.94
C ILE A 45 4.18 -27.18 -1.73
N GLY A 46 3.69 -28.40 -1.97
CA GLY A 46 2.42 -28.62 -2.68
C GLY A 46 1.22 -27.96 -1.98
N GLN A 47 1.22 -27.91 -0.66
CA GLN A 47 0.21 -27.20 0.13
C GLN A 47 0.36 -25.69 0.04
N HIS A 48 1.59 -25.16 0.14
CA HIS A 48 1.86 -23.72 0.02
C HIS A 48 1.58 -23.19 -1.39
N CYS A 49 1.83 -23.99 -2.42
CA CYS A 49 1.56 -23.68 -3.82
C CYS A 49 0.10 -23.91 -4.25
N GLN A 50 -0.83 -24.11 -3.32
CA GLN A 50 -2.26 -24.08 -3.65
C GLN A 50 -2.69 -22.66 -4.05
N PRO A 51 -3.52 -22.49 -5.10
CA PRO A 51 -3.98 -21.18 -5.57
C PRO A 51 -4.59 -20.32 -4.46
N SER A 52 -5.32 -20.93 -3.52
CA SER A 52 -5.94 -20.24 -2.39
C SER A 52 -4.97 -19.46 -1.49
N ASN A 53 -3.67 -19.74 -1.56
CA ASN A 53 -2.65 -19.09 -0.74
C ASN A 53 -2.03 -17.85 -1.39
N PHE A 54 -2.25 -17.63 -2.69
CA PHE A 54 -1.68 -16.49 -3.42
C PHE A 54 -2.66 -15.85 -4.42
N GLU A 55 -3.85 -16.41 -4.60
CA GLU A 55 -4.90 -15.75 -5.39
C GLU A 55 -5.32 -14.46 -4.69
N GLU A 56 -5.19 -13.35 -5.41
CA GLU A 56 -5.55 -12.03 -4.94
C GLU A 56 -6.82 -11.54 -5.64
N LYS A 57 -7.64 -10.79 -4.91
CA LYS A 57 -8.78 -10.07 -5.47
C LYS A 57 -8.76 -8.62 -4.99
N GLY A 58 -9.46 -7.77 -5.71
CA GLY A 58 -9.56 -6.35 -5.40
C GLY A 58 -10.55 -6.08 -4.26
N CYS A 59 -10.19 -5.19 -3.34
CA CYS A 59 -11.14 -4.63 -2.39
C CYS A 59 -12.02 -3.56 -3.05
N ALA A 60 -13.34 -3.67 -2.91
CA ALA A 60 -14.31 -2.73 -3.43
C ALA A 60 -14.18 -1.31 -2.85
N VAL A 61 -13.63 -1.14 -1.65
CA VAL A 61 -13.53 0.18 -0.99
C VAL A 61 -12.26 0.92 -1.37
N CYS A 62 -11.10 0.25 -1.40
CA CYS A 62 -9.79 0.87 -1.63
C CYS A 62 -9.12 0.48 -2.95
N GLY A 63 -9.67 -0.49 -3.69
CA GLY A 63 -9.12 -0.96 -4.96
C GLY A 63 -7.82 -1.76 -4.86
N ARG A 64 -7.29 -2.01 -3.65
CA ARG A 64 -6.05 -2.77 -3.47
C ARG A 64 -6.29 -4.26 -3.65
N LEU A 65 -5.31 -4.93 -4.24
CA LEU A 65 -5.23 -6.39 -4.24
C LEU A 65 -4.95 -6.89 -2.82
N SER A 66 -5.65 -7.92 -2.42
CA SER A 66 -5.49 -8.61 -1.14
C SER A 66 -5.77 -10.10 -1.36
N LEU A 67 -5.16 -10.95 -0.53
CA LEU A 67 -5.41 -12.39 -0.59
C LEU A 67 -6.90 -12.68 -0.51
N ALA A 68 -7.41 -13.47 -1.45
CA ALA A 68 -8.83 -13.82 -1.53
C ALA A 68 -9.35 -14.45 -0.24
N SER A 69 -8.51 -15.23 0.45
CA SER A 69 -8.79 -15.84 1.76
C SER A 69 -8.98 -14.84 2.91
N THR A 70 -8.52 -13.60 2.76
CA THR A 70 -8.61 -12.55 3.78
C THR A 70 -9.74 -11.55 3.51
N LEU A 71 -10.35 -11.64 2.34
CA LEU A 71 -11.43 -10.77 1.90
C LEU A 71 -12.78 -11.30 2.41
N LYS A 72 -13.70 -10.37 2.69
CA LYS A 72 -15.08 -10.71 3.08
C LYS A 72 -16.05 -10.16 2.05
N PRO A 73 -17.19 -10.83 1.80
CA PRO A 73 -18.23 -10.30 0.93
C PRO A 73 -18.75 -8.94 1.43
N LEU A 74 -18.79 -7.94 0.55
CA LEU A 74 -19.29 -6.61 0.87
C LEU A 74 -20.77 -6.65 1.31
N GLY A 75 -21.56 -7.59 0.79
CA GLY A 75 -22.95 -7.79 1.20
C GLY A 75 -23.15 -8.23 2.65
N GLN A 76 -22.10 -8.72 3.32
CA GLN A 76 -22.15 -9.17 4.72
C GLN A 76 -21.63 -8.10 5.70
N SER A 77 -21.08 -6.98 5.20
CA SER A 77 -20.53 -5.93 6.07
C SER A 77 -21.59 -4.86 6.36
N PHE A 78 -21.71 -4.49 7.64
CA PHE A 78 -22.73 -3.58 8.16
C PHE A 78 -22.12 -2.20 8.43
N PHE A 79 -22.05 -1.36 7.41
CA PHE A 79 -21.61 0.04 7.55
C PHE A 79 -22.51 0.98 6.76
N ASP A 80 -22.50 2.26 7.13
CA ASP A 80 -23.25 3.30 6.42
C ASP A 80 -22.58 3.60 5.05
N ARG A 81 -23.30 3.29 3.96
CA ARG A 81 -22.82 3.54 2.60
C ARG A 81 -22.67 5.03 2.28
N ASN A 82 -23.32 5.92 3.02
CA ASN A 82 -23.17 7.36 2.84
C ASN A 82 -21.74 7.83 3.15
N LEU A 83 -20.95 7.05 3.92
CA LEU A 83 -19.52 7.32 4.13
C LEU A 83 -18.72 7.30 2.82
N LEU A 84 -19.21 6.57 1.82
CA LEU A 84 -18.57 6.43 0.51
C LEU A 84 -19.12 7.43 -0.52
N VAL A 85 -20.01 8.34 -0.11
CA VAL A 85 -20.55 9.42 -0.96
C VAL A 85 -19.81 10.72 -0.65
N ARG A 86 -19.00 11.19 -1.59
CA ARG A 86 -18.30 12.48 -1.45
C ARG A 86 -18.18 13.21 -2.80
N PRO A 87 -19.23 13.93 -3.22
CA PRO A 87 -19.27 14.60 -4.52
C PRO A 87 -18.14 15.60 -4.73
N SER A 88 -17.61 16.20 -3.66
CA SER A 88 -16.52 17.17 -3.74
C SER A 88 -15.13 16.56 -3.92
N ALA A 89 -14.94 15.26 -3.63
CA ALA A 89 -13.61 14.64 -3.66
C ALA A 89 -13.27 14.00 -5.00
N THR A 90 -14.23 13.36 -5.66
CA THR A 90 -14.01 12.65 -6.92
C THR A 90 -14.99 13.13 -7.98
N ARG A 91 -14.48 13.37 -9.19
CA ARG A 91 -15.25 13.87 -10.34
C ARG A 91 -15.56 12.72 -11.29
N VAL A 92 -16.72 12.82 -11.94
CA VAL A 92 -17.08 11.94 -13.05
C VAL A 92 -16.17 12.27 -14.25
N GLU A 93 -15.75 11.23 -14.97
CA GLU A 93 -14.99 11.36 -16.21
C GLU A 93 -15.78 12.19 -17.24
N ARG A 94 -15.08 13.11 -17.91
CA ARG A 94 -15.63 13.90 -19.02
C ARG A 94 -15.11 13.32 -20.32
N LYS A 95 -16.02 12.94 -21.22
CA LYS A 95 -15.68 12.41 -22.55
C LYS A 95 -15.73 13.49 -23.61
N HIS A 96 -16.48 14.57 -23.35
CA HIS A 96 -16.61 15.72 -24.23
C HIS A 96 -16.42 17.04 -23.48
N ILE A 97 -16.01 18.08 -24.21
CA ILE A 97 -15.83 19.42 -23.64
C ILE A 97 -17.14 20.03 -23.13
N SER A 98 -18.27 19.63 -23.70
CA SER A 98 -19.61 20.00 -23.27
C SER A 98 -20.04 19.35 -21.97
N ASP A 99 -19.36 18.27 -21.54
CA ASP A 99 -19.77 17.54 -20.34
C ASP A 99 -19.56 18.41 -19.10
N PRO A 100 -20.56 18.52 -18.22
CA PRO A 100 -20.47 19.33 -17.02
C PRO A 100 -19.48 18.72 -16.02
N ILE A 101 -18.77 19.57 -15.28
CA ILE A 101 -17.92 19.13 -14.17
C ILE A 101 -18.83 18.78 -13.00
N LYS A 102 -18.98 17.49 -12.70
CA LYS A 102 -19.83 16.98 -11.61
C LYS A 102 -19.09 15.94 -10.78
N GLY A 103 -19.46 15.86 -9.51
CA GLY A 103 -19.01 14.82 -8.58
C GLY A 103 -19.81 13.53 -8.71
N HIS A 104 -19.32 12.44 -8.11
CA HIS A 104 -20.13 11.24 -7.94
C HIS A 104 -21.15 11.45 -6.81
N GLU A 105 -22.44 11.24 -7.11
CA GLU A 105 -23.54 11.30 -6.15
C GLU A 105 -23.78 9.93 -5.45
N ASP A 106 -23.35 8.85 -6.10
CA ASP A 106 -23.46 7.49 -5.57
C ASP A 106 -22.25 7.08 -4.73
N PRO A 107 -22.39 6.05 -3.86
CA PRO A 107 -21.27 5.45 -3.14
C PRO A 107 -20.16 5.00 -4.10
N ILE A 108 -18.95 5.52 -3.89
CA ILE A 108 -17.80 5.20 -4.72
C ILE A 108 -17.24 3.83 -4.30
N LEU A 109 -17.35 2.85 -5.21
CA LEU A 109 -16.80 1.51 -5.10
C LEU A 109 -15.99 1.14 -6.35
N ALA A 110 -15.03 0.24 -6.19
CA ALA A 110 -14.24 -0.28 -7.29
C ALA A 110 -15.15 -1.12 -8.21
N PRO A 111 -15.13 -0.88 -9.52
CA PRO A 111 -15.88 -1.70 -10.47
C PRO A 111 -15.47 -3.17 -10.34
N GLN A 112 -16.43 -4.09 -10.53
CA GLN A 112 -16.21 -5.55 -10.54
C GLN A 112 -15.70 -6.17 -9.23
N CYS A 113 -15.50 -5.39 -8.18
CA CYS A 113 -15.08 -5.88 -6.87
C CYS A 113 -16.30 -6.07 -5.96
N THR A 114 -16.46 -7.27 -5.41
CA THR A 114 -17.59 -7.62 -4.52
C THR A 114 -17.19 -7.75 -3.05
N ASP A 115 -15.90 -7.63 -2.75
CA ASP A 115 -15.34 -7.97 -1.44
C ASP A 115 -14.66 -6.78 -0.76
N ILE A 116 -14.57 -6.82 0.56
CA ILE A 116 -13.92 -5.83 1.42
C ILE A 116 -12.72 -6.44 2.15
N CYS A 117 -11.62 -5.69 2.23
CA CYS A 117 -10.43 -6.12 2.96
C CYS A 117 -10.53 -5.85 4.46
N SER A 118 -9.75 -6.62 5.20
CA SER A 118 -9.63 -6.55 6.66
C SER A 118 -9.16 -5.19 7.20
N GLU A 119 -8.56 -4.35 6.36
CA GLU A 119 -8.20 -2.97 6.73
C GLU A 119 -9.39 -2.00 6.62
N CYS A 120 -10.24 -2.15 5.59
CA CYS A 120 -11.31 -1.19 5.31
C CYS A 120 -12.55 -1.44 6.16
N GLU A 121 -12.93 -2.71 6.33
CA GLU A 121 -14.13 -3.11 7.06
C GLU A 121 -14.22 -2.53 8.49
N PRO A 122 -13.22 -2.72 9.38
CA PRO A 122 -13.32 -2.19 10.75
C PRO A 122 -13.40 -0.67 10.79
N ILE A 123 -12.70 0.03 9.89
CA ILE A 123 -12.70 1.50 9.85
C ILE A 123 -14.08 2.03 9.42
N LEU A 124 -14.72 1.37 8.46
CA LEU A 124 -16.07 1.72 8.03
C LEU A 124 -17.11 1.41 9.11
N ASN A 125 -16.97 0.30 9.82
CA ASN A 125 -17.82 -0.04 10.97
C ASN A 125 -17.69 1.00 12.10
N ASP A 126 -16.51 1.59 12.27
CA ASP A 126 -16.26 2.72 13.18
C ASP A 126 -16.86 4.06 12.71
N GLY A 127 -17.55 4.10 11.57
CA GLY A 127 -18.12 5.32 11.00
C GLY A 127 -17.07 6.25 10.36
N LYS A 128 -15.88 5.74 10.04
CA LYS A 128 -14.77 6.51 9.48
C LYS A 128 -14.49 6.08 8.04
N ILE A 129 -13.89 6.99 7.28
CA ILE A 129 -13.47 6.70 5.90
C ILE A 129 -12.02 6.18 5.92
N PRO A 130 -11.74 4.98 5.38
CA PRO A 130 -10.37 4.48 5.26
C PRO A 130 -9.48 5.44 4.47
N LYS A 131 -8.24 5.63 4.91
CA LYS A 131 -7.29 6.60 4.31
C LYS A 131 -7.13 6.42 2.80
N HIS A 132 -7.10 5.17 2.34
CA HIS A 132 -6.88 4.80 0.94
C HIS A 132 -8.17 4.39 0.21
N ALA A 133 -9.34 4.71 0.76
CA ALA A 133 -10.60 4.47 0.08
C ALA A 133 -10.70 5.30 -1.21
N LEU A 134 -11.40 4.77 -2.21
CA LEU A 134 -11.58 5.40 -3.52
C LEU A 134 -12.29 6.76 -3.42
N VAL A 135 -13.20 6.90 -2.45
CA VAL A 135 -13.90 8.15 -2.11
C VAL A 135 -12.98 9.30 -1.71
N ASN A 136 -11.71 9.05 -1.37
CA ASN A 136 -10.73 10.10 -1.06
C ASN A 136 -10.04 10.68 -2.29
N GLY A 137 -10.72 10.72 -3.45
CA GLY A 137 -10.18 11.28 -4.69
C GLY A 137 -9.08 10.42 -5.32
N GLN A 138 -9.17 9.09 -5.16
CA GLN A 138 -8.33 8.14 -5.89
C GLN A 138 -8.92 7.88 -7.28
N TRP A 139 -8.10 7.30 -8.17
CA TRP A 139 -8.56 6.89 -9.51
C TRP A 139 -9.61 5.77 -9.39
N ILE A 140 -10.71 5.88 -10.16
CA ILE A 140 -11.81 4.90 -10.17
C ILE A 140 -11.82 4.21 -11.52
N GLY A 141 -11.87 2.88 -11.51
CA GLY A 141 -11.96 2.06 -12.71
C GLY A 141 -10.61 1.82 -13.39
N GLU A 142 -10.68 1.31 -14.61
CA GLU A 142 -9.50 0.97 -15.39
C GLU A 142 -8.67 2.21 -15.73
N VAL A 143 -7.37 2.00 -15.93
CA VAL A 143 -6.48 3.05 -16.41
C VAL A 143 -6.78 3.29 -17.90
N PRO A 144 -7.14 4.50 -18.34
CA PRO A 144 -7.41 4.82 -19.73
C PRO A 144 -6.21 4.51 -20.62
N ASN A 145 -6.45 4.17 -21.89
CA ASN A 145 -5.39 3.83 -22.84
C ASN A 145 -4.34 4.95 -22.97
N GLU A 146 -4.78 6.20 -22.85
CA GLU A 146 -3.95 7.40 -22.90
C GLU A 146 -2.98 7.51 -21.71
N LEU A 147 -3.28 6.85 -20.59
CA LEU A 147 -2.47 6.83 -19.37
C LEU A 147 -1.69 5.51 -19.20
N GLN A 148 -1.81 4.57 -20.15
CA GLN A 148 -1.06 3.32 -20.16
C GLN A 148 0.31 3.50 -20.84
N GLY A 149 1.34 2.81 -20.33
CA GLY A 149 2.66 2.77 -20.98
C GLY A 149 3.46 4.08 -20.93
N LEU A 150 3.12 5.00 -20.03
CA LEU A 150 3.82 6.27 -19.88
C LEU A 150 5.30 6.07 -19.53
N THR A 151 6.15 6.88 -20.15
CA THR A 151 7.56 6.98 -19.77
C THR A 151 7.68 7.51 -18.33
N TYR A 152 8.85 7.31 -17.72
CA TYR A 152 9.14 7.85 -16.40
C TYR A 152 8.95 9.37 -16.34
N ALA A 153 9.33 10.09 -17.39
CA ALA A 153 9.19 11.54 -17.49
C ALA A 153 7.71 11.97 -17.57
N GLU A 154 6.90 11.29 -18.39
CA GLU A 154 5.46 11.57 -18.52
C GLU A 154 4.71 11.27 -17.23
N THR A 155 5.04 10.15 -16.57
CA THR A 155 4.49 9.81 -15.25
C THR A 155 4.75 10.93 -14.24
N LEU A 156 5.97 11.50 -14.24
CA LEU A 156 6.34 12.61 -13.37
C LEU A 156 5.58 13.91 -13.71
N LEU A 157 5.25 14.11 -14.99
CA LEU A 157 4.48 15.26 -15.47
C LEU A 157 3.04 15.22 -14.96
N ILE A 158 2.38 14.06 -15.06
CA ILE A 158 0.96 13.91 -14.68
C ILE A 158 0.74 13.62 -13.19
N ALA A 159 1.79 13.23 -12.46
CA ALA A 159 1.68 12.90 -11.04
C ALA A 159 1.12 14.07 -10.21
N ARG A 160 0.09 13.79 -9.43
CA ARG A 160 -0.51 14.74 -8.48
C ARG A 160 0.49 15.23 -7.42
N ILE A 161 1.43 14.36 -7.02
CA ILE A 161 2.50 14.67 -6.08
C ILE A 161 3.83 14.48 -6.80
N ARG A 162 4.55 15.58 -7.04
CA ARG A 162 5.87 15.56 -7.68
C ARG A 162 6.95 15.60 -6.62
N HIS A 163 7.63 14.47 -6.40
CA HIS A 163 8.82 14.44 -5.55
C HIS A 163 10.02 14.95 -6.34
N ASN A 164 10.45 16.18 -6.06
CA ASN A 164 11.71 16.71 -6.60
C ASN A 164 12.88 16.05 -5.86
N LYS A 165 13.60 15.13 -6.52
CA LYS A 165 14.87 14.60 -6.00
C LYS A 165 16.03 15.33 -6.67
N CYS A 166 16.88 15.98 -5.87
CA CYS A 166 18.14 16.53 -6.33
C CYS A 166 19.24 15.48 -6.10
N VAL A 167 19.82 14.94 -7.17
CA VAL A 167 20.96 14.03 -7.10
C VAL A 167 22.21 14.80 -7.48
N VAL A 168 23.09 15.05 -6.51
CA VAL A 168 24.37 15.74 -6.73
C VAL A 168 25.46 14.70 -6.85
N ARG A 169 26.11 14.62 -8.03
CA ARG A 169 27.31 13.79 -8.22
C ARG A 169 28.54 14.58 -7.81
N VAL A 170 29.14 14.23 -6.67
CA VAL A 170 30.40 14.82 -6.23
C VAL A 170 31.55 14.17 -7.00
N LYS A 171 32.34 14.97 -7.75
CA LYS A 171 33.61 14.52 -8.33
C LYS A 171 34.74 14.82 -7.33
N SER A 172 35.47 13.78 -6.95
CA SER A 172 36.54 13.70 -5.95
C SER A 172 36.08 13.54 -4.49
N GLY A 173 36.48 12.41 -3.91
CA GLY A 173 36.26 12.06 -2.51
C GLY A 173 37.33 12.67 -1.62
N ARG A 174 36.89 13.29 -0.52
CA ARG A 174 37.58 13.59 0.77
C ARG A 174 37.12 14.90 1.44
N GLY A 175 36.09 15.58 0.92
CA GLY A 175 35.42 16.70 1.62
C GLY A 175 33.94 16.43 1.89
N LYS A 176 33.45 16.78 3.08
CA LYS A 176 32.00 16.90 3.33
C LYS A 176 31.47 18.05 2.47
N LEU A 177 30.54 17.78 1.56
CA LEU A 177 29.84 18.83 0.82
C LEU A 177 28.92 19.56 1.81
N ILE A 178 29.21 20.84 2.08
CA ILE A 178 28.28 21.76 2.74
C ILE A 178 27.84 22.75 1.67
N ALA A 179 26.58 22.67 1.25
CA ALA A 179 26.01 23.56 0.24
C ALA A 179 24.58 23.93 0.63
N ASN A 180 24.17 25.16 0.29
CA ASN A 180 22.80 25.61 0.42
C ASN A 180 22.04 25.23 -0.85
N ALA A 181 21.03 24.37 -0.72
CA ALA A 181 20.14 24.06 -1.83
C ALA A 181 18.97 25.05 -1.84
N VAL A 182 18.85 25.84 -2.91
CA VAL A 182 17.67 26.67 -3.17
C VAL A 182 16.76 25.88 -4.11
N MET A 183 15.65 25.40 -3.58
CA MET A 183 14.64 24.68 -4.36
C MET A 183 13.44 25.61 -4.58
N PHE A 184 13.10 25.86 -5.83
CA PHE A 184 11.87 26.57 -6.18
C PHE A 184 10.70 25.60 -6.15
N ALA A 185 9.59 26.01 -5.54
CA ALA A 185 8.36 25.24 -5.58
C ALA A 185 7.90 25.13 -7.04
N ASN A 186 7.63 23.91 -7.49
CA ASN A 186 7.02 23.73 -8.80
C ASN A 186 5.59 24.32 -8.70
N PRO A 187 5.17 25.21 -9.61
CA PRO A 187 3.85 25.83 -9.56
C PRO A 187 2.80 24.72 -9.65
N THR A 188 2.20 24.41 -8.52
CA THR A 188 1.05 23.52 -8.42
C THR A 188 -0.17 24.42 -8.36
N ALA A 189 -1.15 24.16 -9.23
CA ALA A 189 -2.41 24.89 -9.18
C ALA A 189 -3.02 24.72 -7.77
N LYS A 190 -3.42 25.83 -7.14
CA LYS A 190 -4.16 25.76 -5.88
C LYS A 190 -5.52 25.11 -6.18
N LEU A 191 -5.83 24.07 -5.40
CA LEU A 191 -7.15 23.44 -5.38
C LEU A 191 -8.19 24.40 -4.79
#